data_AF-A0A497LNL2-F1
#
_entry.id   AF-A0A497LNL2-F1
#
_cell.length_a   1.000
_cell.length_b   1.000
_cell.length_c   1.000
_cell.angle_alpha   90.00
_cell.angle_beta   90.00
_cell.angle_gamma   90.00
#
_symmetry.space_group_name_H-M   'P 1'
#
loop_
_entity.id
_entity.type
_entity.pdbx_description
1 polymer ?
#
loop_
_entity_poly.entity_id
_entity_poly.type
_entity_poly.pdbx_seq_one_letter_code
_entity_poly.pdbx_strand_id
1 'polypeptide(L)'
;MAEVTKGSITVTFKALCVAEPGHGITAELDAERNEGKNCFTYGEKVYFRVYTYPHDMRITLTSSDGSINAEGSSTETIEDEILTFADTKEASTHRYIRALVSYDWFGTSLGQVTCIGGSTIVAAKEGCAVLQLTYTSFYRVYSITVPPRDYETYLVLILIKEVEEK
;
A
#
# COMPACT_ATOMS: atom_id res chain seq x y z
N MET A 1 30.81 -28.49 -2.73
CA MET A 1 30.43 -27.32 -1.90
C MET A 1 29.89 -26.28 -2.85
N ALA A 2 28.60 -26.00 -2.83
CA ALA A 2 28.02 -24.97 -3.70
C ALA A 2 28.45 -23.61 -3.15
N GLU A 3 29.18 -22.86 -3.96
CA GLU A 3 29.61 -21.50 -3.69
C GLU A 3 28.34 -20.64 -3.58
N VAL A 4 28.07 -20.10 -2.40
CA VAL A 4 26.92 -19.22 -2.17
C VAL A 4 27.29 -17.85 -2.72
N THR A 5 26.97 -17.61 -3.98
CA THR A 5 27.18 -16.32 -4.63
C THR A 5 26.28 -15.28 -3.96
N LYS A 6 26.90 -14.27 -3.36
CA LYS A 6 26.22 -13.13 -2.70
C LYS A 6 25.53 -12.28 -3.76
N GLY A 7 24.29 -12.62 -4.11
CA GLY A 7 23.43 -11.78 -4.94
C GLY A 7 22.46 -10.95 -4.11
N SER A 8 22.05 -9.79 -4.61
CA SER A 8 21.01 -8.93 -4.05
C SER A 8 19.74 -8.93 -4.91
N ILE A 9 18.58 -8.90 -4.27
CA ILE A 9 17.27 -8.80 -4.90
C ILE A 9 16.70 -7.41 -4.63
N THR A 10 16.27 -6.73 -5.69
CA THR A 10 15.48 -5.49 -5.59
C THR A 10 14.06 -5.78 -6.04
N VAL A 11 13.10 -5.50 -5.16
CA VAL A 11 11.68 -5.60 -5.47
C VAL A 11 11.16 -4.20 -5.81
N THR A 12 10.54 -4.06 -6.98
CA THR A 12 9.94 -2.80 -7.42
C THR A 12 8.50 -3.05 -7.81
N PHE A 13 7.60 -2.25 -7.23
CA PHE A 13 6.18 -2.26 -7.56
C PHE A 13 5.91 -1.25 -8.66
N LYS A 14 5.23 -1.67 -9.73
CA LYS A 14 4.78 -0.78 -10.80
C LYS A 14 3.33 -1.06 -11.14
N ALA A 15 2.48 -0.04 -11.03
CA ALA A 15 1.12 -0.10 -11.53
C ALA A 15 1.13 -0.12 -13.07
N LEU A 16 0.37 -1.04 -13.67
CA LEU A 16 0.26 -1.16 -15.13
C LEU A 16 -1.07 -0.63 -15.69
N CYS A 17 -2.00 -0.22 -14.84
CA CYS A 17 -3.30 0.32 -15.23
C CYS A 17 -3.74 1.45 -14.30
N VAL A 18 -4.58 2.34 -14.83
CA VAL A 18 -5.36 3.30 -14.04
C VAL A 18 -6.48 2.50 -13.39
N ALA A 19 -6.56 2.52 -12.06
CA ALA A 19 -7.65 1.87 -11.35
C ALA A 19 -8.97 2.59 -11.66
N GLU A 20 -10.07 1.85 -11.75
CA GLU A 20 -11.39 2.46 -11.89
C GLU A 20 -11.70 3.37 -10.70
N PRO A 21 -12.51 4.44 -10.86
CA PRO A 21 -12.90 5.30 -9.75
C PRO A 21 -13.47 4.48 -8.58
N GLY A 22 -12.85 4.58 -7.41
CA GLY A 22 -13.27 3.83 -6.23
C GLY A 22 -12.77 2.39 -6.16
N HIS A 23 -11.83 1.99 -7.02
CA HIS A 23 -11.03 0.77 -6.86
C HIS A 23 -9.55 1.16 -6.80
N GLY A 24 -8.74 0.37 -6.10
CA GLY A 24 -7.32 0.68 -6.01
C GLY A 24 -6.49 -0.44 -5.39
N ILE A 25 -5.27 -0.60 -5.89
CA ILE A 25 -4.26 -1.53 -5.37
C ILE A 25 -2.95 -0.76 -5.22
N THR A 26 -2.39 -0.73 -4.01
CA THR A 26 -1.02 -0.27 -3.78
C THR A 26 -0.24 -1.34 -3.05
N ALA A 27 1.07 -1.41 -3.31
CA ALA A 27 1.93 -2.39 -2.69
C ALA A 27 3.30 -1.77 -2.37
N GLU A 28 3.90 -2.24 -1.29
CA GLU A 28 5.18 -1.74 -0.80
C GLU A 28 5.88 -2.78 0.07
N LEU A 29 7.19 -2.59 0.29
CA LEU A 29 7.94 -3.43 1.21
C LEU A 29 7.45 -3.25 2.65
N ASP A 30 7.35 -4.36 3.37
CA ASP A 30 7.03 -4.34 4.80
C ASP A 30 8.31 -4.02 5.58
N ALA A 31 8.55 -2.73 5.85
CA ALA A 31 9.77 -2.27 6.50
C ALA A 31 9.97 -2.90 7.90
N GLU A 32 8.88 -3.15 8.64
CA GLU A 32 8.95 -3.75 9.97
C GLU A 32 9.42 -5.20 9.90
N ARG A 33 8.79 -6.01 9.04
CA ARG A 33 9.16 -7.43 8.88
C ARG A 33 10.49 -7.64 8.17
N ASN A 34 10.89 -6.69 7.33
CA ASN A 34 12.17 -6.73 6.63
C ASN A 34 13.31 -6.03 7.41
N GLU A 35 13.07 -5.55 8.64
CA GLU A 35 14.08 -4.85 9.44
C GLU A 35 14.69 -3.62 8.72
N GLY A 36 13.88 -2.92 7.92
CA GLY A 36 14.29 -1.77 7.12
C GLY A 36 15.16 -2.11 5.90
N LYS A 37 15.39 -3.39 5.59
CA LYS A 37 16.18 -3.81 4.43
C LYS A 37 15.41 -3.55 3.14
N ASN A 38 16.15 -3.14 2.12
CA ASN A 38 15.68 -2.96 0.74
C ASN A 38 16.48 -3.80 -0.29
N CYS A 39 17.47 -4.55 0.19
CA CYS A 39 18.29 -5.49 -0.57
C CYS A 39 18.33 -6.82 0.19
N PHE A 40 18.06 -7.91 -0.52
CA PHE A 40 17.90 -9.23 0.08
C PHE A 40 18.75 -10.26 -0.64
N THR A 41 19.26 -11.25 0.08
CA THR A 41 19.99 -12.38 -0.51
C THR A 41 19.03 -13.44 -1.03
N TYR A 42 19.48 -14.24 -1.99
CA TYR A 42 18.67 -15.36 -2.48
C TYR A 42 18.31 -16.32 -1.36
N GLY A 43 17.09 -16.85 -1.42
CA GLY A 43 16.53 -17.74 -0.40
C GLY A 43 15.91 -17.02 0.80
N GLU A 44 16.16 -15.72 1.00
CA GLU A 44 15.47 -14.95 2.02
C GLU A 44 13.99 -14.74 1.67
N LYS A 45 13.15 -14.60 2.71
CA LYS A 45 11.79 -14.12 2.56
C LYS A 45 11.81 -12.59 2.52
N VAL A 46 11.28 -12.04 1.43
CA VAL A 46 11.05 -10.60 1.29
C VAL A 46 9.58 -10.32 1.51
N TYR A 47 9.24 -9.59 2.57
CA TYR A 47 7.86 -9.28 2.92
C TYR A 47 7.37 -8.00 2.26
N PHE A 48 6.11 -7.99 1.85
CA PHE A 48 5.47 -6.81 1.29
C PHE A 48 3.99 -6.75 1.67
N ARG A 49 3.50 -5.51 1.80
CA ARG A 49 2.11 -5.19 2.11
C ARG A 49 1.37 -4.88 0.81
N VAL A 50 0.13 -5.32 0.72
CA VAL A 50 -0.79 -4.98 -0.37
C VAL A 50 -2.04 -4.37 0.23
N TYR A 51 -2.29 -3.12 -0.12
CA TYR A 51 -3.45 -2.35 0.25
C TYR A 51 -4.44 -2.37 -0.90
N THR A 52 -5.71 -2.61 -0.59
CA THR A 52 -6.78 -2.60 -1.59
C THR A 52 -7.94 -1.74 -1.15
N TYR A 53 -8.59 -1.10 -2.12
CA TYR A 53 -9.91 -0.52 -1.95
C TYR A 53 -10.83 -1.05 -3.05
N PRO A 54 -12.01 -1.62 -2.72
CA PRO A 54 -12.46 -1.91 -1.36
C PRO A 54 -11.58 -2.96 -0.65
N HIS A 55 -11.63 -3.01 0.69
CA HIS A 55 -10.72 -3.82 1.50
C HIS A 55 -10.92 -5.35 1.31
N ASP A 56 -12.11 -5.75 0.87
CA ASP A 56 -12.48 -7.12 0.54
C ASP A 56 -12.20 -7.50 -0.92
N MET A 57 -11.69 -6.57 -1.74
CA MET A 57 -11.28 -6.82 -3.13
C MET A 57 -10.45 -8.11 -3.23
N ARG A 58 -10.88 -9.02 -4.09
CA ARG A 58 -10.18 -10.27 -4.36
C ARG A 58 -9.04 -9.99 -5.32
N ILE A 59 -7.84 -10.42 -4.97
CA ILE A 59 -6.63 -10.20 -5.78
C ILE A 59 -5.91 -11.51 -6.09
N THR A 60 -5.18 -11.51 -7.19
CA THR A 60 -4.19 -12.55 -7.52
C THR A 60 -2.82 -11.93 -7.72
N LEU A 61 -1.79 -12.65 -7.32
CA LEU A 61 -0.40 -12.24 -7.43
C LEU A 61 0.34 -13.24 -8.34
N THR A 62 1.19 -12.73 -9.21
CA THR A 62 2.05 -13.54 -10.07
C THR A 62 3.42 -12.90 -10.14
N SER A 63 4.47 -13.64 -9.78
CA SER A 63 5.84 -13.17 -9.90
C SER A 63 6.49 -13.63 -11.20
N SER A 64 7.48 -12.89 -11.68
CA SER A 64 8.32 -13.30 -12.81
C SER A 64 9.28 -14.46 -12.46
N ASP A 65 9.61 -14.62 -11.18
CA ASP A 65 10.39 -15.73 -10.61
C ASP A 65 10.08 -15.84 -9.10
N GLY A 66 10.57 -16.90 -8.46
CA GLY A 66 10.36 -17.17 -7.04
C GLY A 66 8.94 -17.63 -6.70
N SER A 67 8.70 -17.85 -5.41
CA SER A 67 7.40 -18.27 -4.88
C SER A 67 6.82 -17.21 -3.96
N ILE A 68 5.56 -16.82 -4.23
CA ILE A 68 4.79 -15.91 -3.37
C ILE A 68 3.98 -16.73 -2.37
N ASN A 69 4.01 -16.33 -1.10
CA ASN A 69 3.18 -16.92 -0.05
C ASN A 69 2.32 -15.84 0.63
N ALA A 70 1.10 -16.20 1.01
CA ALA A 70 0.27 -15.35 1.87
C ALA A 70 0.71 -15.51 3.33
N GLU A 71 0.94 -14.40 4.02
CA GLU A 71 1.47 -14.35 5.39
C GLU A 71 0.44 -13.79 6.38
N GLY A 72 -0.75 -13.43 5.90
CA GLY A 72 -1.88 -12.96 6.69
C GLY A 72 -2.39 -11.58 6.26
N SER A 73 -3.11 -10.92 7.15
CA SER A 73 -3.60 -9.55 6.96
C SER A 73 -3.68 -8.83 8.29
N SER A 74 -3.62 -7.51 8.27
CA SER A 74 -3.75 -6.69 9.47
C SER A 74 -4.38 -5.33 9.14
N THR A 75 -4.63 -4.56 10.18
CA THR A 75 -4.96 -3.14 10.09
C THR A 75 -3.88 -2.33 10.76
N GLU A 76 -3.61 -1.15 10.21
CA GLU A 76 -2.79 -0.12 10.86
C GLU A 76 -3.63 1.13 11.10
N THR A 77 -3.26 1.88 12.14
CA THR A 77 -3.78 3.21 12.39
C THR A 77 -2.79 4.21 11.77
N ILE A 78 -3.29 5.03 10.86
CA ILE A 78 -2.57 6.20 10.37
C ILE A 78 -2.97 7.35 11.29
N GLU A 79 -2.02 7.80 12.10
CA GLU A 79 -2.19 8.88 13.06
C GLU A 79 -1.80 10.21 12.43
N ASP A 80 -2.59 11.23 12.70
CA ASP A 80 -2.26 12.64 12.47
C ASP A 80 -1.87 12.97 11.02
N GLU A 81 -2.47 12.31 10.03
CA GLU A 81 -2.25 12.64 8.62
C GLU A 81 -2.79 14.04 8.34
N ILE A 82 -1.92 14.91 7.82
CA ILE A 82 -2.25 16.31 7.55
C ILE A 82 -2.73 16.46 6.11
N LEU A 83 -4.00 16.84 5.96
CA LEU A 83 -4.62 17.16 4.67
C LEU A 83 -4.79 18.67 4.53
N THR A 84 -4.40 19.20 3.36
CA THR A 84 -4.55 20.63 3.06
C THR A 84 -5.69 20.84 2.09
N PHE A 85 -6.58 21.76 2.45
CA PHE A 85 -7.65 22.28 1.61
C PHE A 85 -7.24 23.71 1.24
N ALA A 86 -6.94 23.96 -0.03
CA ALA A 86 -6.57 25.29 -0.53
C ALA A 86 -7.57 25.70 -1.62
N ASP A 87 -8.62 26.43 -1.21
CA ASP A 87 -9.78 26.79 -2.03
C ASP A 87 -10.40 25.56 -2.74
N THR A 88 -10.49 24.47 -1.99
CA THR A 88 -11.13 23.21 -2.40
C THR A 88 -11.88 22.62 -1.22
N LYS A 89 -12.81 21.70 -1.50
CA LYS A 89 -13.48 20.87 -0.48
C LYS A 89 -12.93 19.44 -0.44
N GLU A 90 -11.92 19.13 -1.25
CA GLU A 90 -11.40 17.76 -1.42
C GLU A 90 -9.90 17.70 -1.15
N ALA A 91 -9.49 16.64 -0.47
CA ALA A 91 -8.09 16.28 -0.27
C ALA A 91 -7.94 14.75 -0.28
N SER A 92 -6.77 14.23 -0.67
CA SER A 92 -6.55 12.78 -0.74
C SER A 92 -5.59 12.30 0.35
N THR A 93 -5.91 11.16 0.94
CA THR A 93 -5.04 10.45 1.89
C THR A 93 -4.01 9.59 1.18
N HIS A 94 -2.91 9.31 1.88
CA HIS A 94 -1.85 8.43 1.40
C HIS A 94 -2.28 6.95 1.32
N ARG A 95 -3.16 6.50 2.24
CA ARG A 95 -3.70 5.14 2.28
C ARG A 95 -5.21 5.11 2.07
N TYR A 96 -5.70 3.93 1.71
CA TYR A 96 -7.13 3.70 1.68
C TYR A 96 -7.69 3.64 3.11
N ILE A 97 -8.71 4.45 3.36
CA ILE A 97 -9.47 4.52 4.60
C ILE A 97 -10.41 3.32 4.66
N ARG A 98 -10.19 2.47 5.66
CA ARG A 98 -11.14 1.44 6.07
C ARG A 98 -12.19 2.02 7.03
N ALA A 99 -11.75 2.79 8.01
CA ALA A 99 -12.63 3.49 8.94
C ALA A 99 -11.97 4.76 9.46
N LEU A 100 -12.72 5.85 9.47
CA LEU A 100 -12.32 7.10 10.12
C LEU A 100 -12.33 6.90 11.65
N VAL A 101 -11.29 7.38 12.32
CA VAL A 101 -11.16 7.30 13.79
C VAL A 101 -11.46 8.66 14.40
N SER A 102 -10.74 9.70 13.98
CA SER A 102 -10.94 11.08 14.44
C SER A 102 -10.46 12.07 13.39
N TYR A 103 -10.90 13.31 13.51
CA TYR A 103 -10.38 14.41 12.71
C TYR A 103 -10.56 15.74 13.43
N ASP A 104 -9.61 16.64 13.24
CA ASP A 104 -9.60 17.97 13.81
C ASP A 104 -9.19 19.01 12.77
N TRP A 105 -9.91 20.13 12.74
CA TRP A 105 -9.59 21.24 11.86
C TRP A 105 -8.62 22.21 12.54
N PHE A 106 -7.56 22.56 11.83
CA PHE A 106 -6.70 23.68 12.17
C PHE A 106 -7.11 24.93 11.39
N GLY A 107 -7.41 26.00 12.14
CA GLY A 107 -7.90 27.26 11.57
C GLY A 107 -9.41 27.24 11.34
N THR A 108 -9.86 27.51 10.11
CA THR A 108 -11.27 27.51 9.75
C THR A 108 -11.79 26.08 9.62
N SER A 109 -12.88 25.74 10.31
CA SER A 109 -13.56 24.46 10.09
C SER A 109 -14.40 24.52 8.81
N LEU A 110 -14.14 23.61 7.87
CA LEU A 110 -14.95 23.41 6.67
C LEU A 110 -16.16 22.48 6.91
N GLY A 111 -16.41 22.08 8.16
CA GLY A 111 -17.54 21.26 8.58
C GLY A 111 -17.24 19.76 8.64
N GLN A 112 -18.30 18.96 8.53
CA GLN A 112 -18.20 17.49 8.57
C GLN A 112 -17.37 16.98 7.38
N VAL A 113 -16.60 15.93 7.62
CA VAL A 113 -15.84 15.23 6.58
C VAL A 113 -16.44 13.87 6.26
N THR A 114 -16.35 13.48 5.00
CA THR A 114 -16.75 12.15 4.50
C THR A 114 -15.64 11.60 3.61
N CYS A 115 -15.53 10.28 3.49
CA CYS A 115 -14.58 9.65 2.57
C CYS A 115 -15.34 9.10 1.35
N ILE A 116 -14.85 9.41 0.15
CA ILE A 116 -15.31 8.86 -1.12
C ILE A 116 -14.15 8.14 -1.83
N GLY A 117 -14.46 7.05 -2.52
CA GLY A 117 -13.47 6.30 -3.31
C GLY A 117 -12.29 5.76 -2.49
N GLY A 118 -12.44 5.63 -1.17
CA GLY A 118 -11.46 5.04 -0.28
C GLY A 118 -10.32 5.95 0.15
N SER A 119 -9.99 7.01 -0.59
CA SER A 119 -8.87 7.90 -0.23
C SER A 119 -9.18 9.38 -0.36
N THR A 120 -10.36 9.78 -0.85
CA THR A 120 -10.68 11.20 -1.01
C THR A 120 -11.57 11.68 0.12
N ILE A 121 -11.05 12.57 0.95
CA ILE A 121 -11.81 13.27 1.98
C ILE A 121 -12.52 14.46 1.37
N VAL A 122 -13.83 14.54 1.58
CA VAL A 122 -14.69 15.64 1.16
C VAL A 122 -15.24 16.35 2.39
N ALA A 123 -14.95 17.64 2.50
CA ALA A 123 -15.50 18.53 3.51
C ALA A 123 -16.89 19.06 3.09
N ALA A 124 -17.70 19.47 4.07
CA ALA A 124 -19.03 20.02 3.82
C ALA A 124 -19.02 21.37 3.06
N LYS A 125 -17.92 22.11 3.13
CA LYS A 125 -17.75 23.43 2.49
C LYS A 125 -16.39 23.51 1.78
N GLU A 126 -16.33 24.31 0.73
CA GLU A 126 -15.08 24.70 0.08
C GLU A 126 -14.39 25.82 0.87
N GLY A 127 -13.06 25.82 0.89
CA GLY A 127 -12.28 26.92 1.45
C GLY A 127 -10.82 26.55 1.71
N CYS A 128 -10.16 27.40 2.50
CA CYS A 128 -8.77 27.22 2.94
C CYS A 128 -8.72 26.73 4.39
N ALA A 129 -8.22 25.50 4.61
CA ALA A 129 -8.08 24.91 5.93
C ALA A 129 -7.08 23.76 5.94
N VAL A 130 -6.65 23.34 7.13
CA VAL A 130 -5.83 22.14 7.34
C VAL A 130 -6.61 21.17 8.23
N LEU A 131 -6.66 19.91 7.85
CA LEU A 131 -7.30 18.84 8.60
C LEU A 131 -6.23 17.88 9.12
N GLN A 132 -6.25 17.59 10.40
CA GLN A 132 -5.54 16.45 10.99
C GLN A 132 -6.49 15.27 11.02
N LEU A 133 -6.11 14.15 10.41
CA LEU A 133 -6.96 12.99 10.24
C LEU A 133 -6.29 11.75 10.83
N THR A 134 -7.03 11.03 11.66
CA THR A 134 -6.64 9.68 12.10
C THR A 134 -7.64 8.67 11.57
N TYR A 135 -7.14 7.61 10.94
CA TYR A 135 -7.97 6.57 10.34
C TYR A 135 -7.26 5.22 10.35
N THR A 136 -8.03 4.15 10.14
CA THR A 136 -7.47 2.81 9.97
C THR A 136 -7.38 2.44 8.49
N SER A 137 -6.30 1.77 8.13
CA SER A 137 -6.05 1.18 6.81
C SER A 137 -5.92 -0.33 6.94
N PHE A 138 -6.31 -1.08 5.91
CA PHE A 138 -6.19 -2.54 5.86
C PHE A 138 -5.19 -2.96 4.82
N TYR A 139 -4.37 -3.96 5.16
CA TYR A 139 -3.42 -4.56 4.24
C TYR A 139 -3.35 -6.07 4.40
N ARG A 140 -3.00 -6.73 3.29
CA ARG A 140 -2.60 -8.13 3.25
C ARG A 140 -1.08 -8.21 3.22
N VAL A 141 -0.51 -9.18 3.92
CA VAL A 141 0.93 -9.42 3.94
C VAL A 141 1.24 -10.63 3.07
N TYR A 142 2.22 -10.46 2.19
CA TYR A 142 2.77 -11.52 1.38
C TYR A 142 4.28 -11.59 1.59
N SER A 143 4.86 -12.74 1.26
CA SER A 143 6.30 -12.89 1.12
C SER A 143 6.64 -13.42 -0.27
N ILE A 144 7.83 -13.07 -0.77
CA ILE A 144 8.43 -13.70 -1.94
C ILE A 144 9.80 -14.28 -1.57
N THR A 145 10.07 -15.50 -2.03
CA THR A 145 11.39 -16.12 -1.92
C THR A 145 11.89 -16.48 -3.31
N VAL A 146 13.07 -15.96 -3.65
CA VAL A 146 13.71 -16.23 -4.94
C VAL A 146 14.81 -17.27 -4.72
N PRO A 147 14.78 -18.41 -5.43
CA PRO A 147 15.84 -19.40 -5.31
C PRO A 147 17.19 -18.85 -5.80
N PRO A 148 18.33 -19.45 -5.43
CA PRO A 148 19.64 -19.02 -5.90
C PRO A 148 19.73 -18.89 -7.42
N ARG A 149 20.40 -17.82 -7.87
CA ARG A 149 20.71 -17.54 -9.28
C ARG A 149 22.16 -17.11 -9.42
N ASP A 150 22.70 -17.28 -10.62
CA ASP A 150 24.07 -16.87 -10.98
C ASP A 150 24.12 -15.42 -11.47
N TYR A 151 23.47 -14.51 -10.73
CA TYR A 151 23.45 -13.07 -10.99
C TYR A 151 23.72 -12.31 -9.68
N GLU A 152 24.59 -11.30 -9.72
CA GLU A 152 24.86 -10.43 -8.55
C GLU A 152 23.66 -9.56 -8.17
N THR A 153 22.90 -9.08 -9.13
CA THR A 153 21.64 -8.35 -8.88
C THR A 153 20.55 -8.91 -9.76
N TYR A 154 19.40 -9.23 -9.17
CA TYR A 154 18.29 -9.85 -9.87
C TYR A 154 16.97 -9.14 -9.58
N LEU A 155 16.31 -8.73 -10.65
CA LEU A 155 15.04 -8.02 -10.59
C LEU A 155 13.90 -9.05 -10.65
N VAL A 156 12.99 -8.96 -9.69
CA VAL A 156 11.76 -9.73 -9.68
C VAL A 156 10.57 -8.80 -9.76
N LEU A 157 9.72 -9.03 -10.74
CA LEU A 157 8.48 -8.28 -10.94
C LEU A 157 7.32 -9.07 -10.35
N ILE A 158 6.43 -8.38 -9.65
CA ILE A 158 5.19 -8.95 -9.12
C ILE A 158 4.01 -8.22 -9.75
N LEU A 159 3.19 -8.95 -10.49
CA LEU A 159 1.91 -8.49 -11.00
C LEU A 159 0.84 -8.76 -9.94
N ILE A 160 0.10 -7.72 -9.56
CA ILE A 160 -1.06 -7.81 -8.68
C ILE A 160 -2.27 -7.36 -9.49
N LYS A 161 -3.32 -8.18 -9.55
CA LYS A 161 -4.56 -7.87 -10.27
C LYS A 161 -5.79 -8.21 -9.47
N GLU A 162 -6.84 -7.41 -9.64
CA GLU A 162 -8.19 -7.74 -9.19
C GLU A 162 -8.71 -8.99 -9.92
N VAL A 163 -9.53 -9.76 -9.21
CA VAL A 163 -10.26 -10.89 -9.78
C VAL A 163 -11.72 -10.46 -9.93
N GLU A 164 -12.16 -10.25 -11.17
CA GLU A 164 -13.57 -10.10 -11.48
C GLU A 164 -14.28 -11.45 -11.27
N GLU A 165 -15.35 -11.45 -10.48
CA GLU A 165 -16.26 -12.60 -10.45
C GLU A 165 -17.02 -12.65 -11.80
N LYS A 166 -16.93 -13.79 -12.48
CA LYS A 166 -17.71 -14.10 -13.68
C LYS A 166 -19.10 -14.59 -13.32
#